data_AF-A0A0N5AXN3-F1
#
_entry.id   AF-A0A0N5AXN3-F1
#
_cell.length_a   1.000
_cell.length_b   1.000
_cell.length_c   1.000
_cell.angle_alpha   90.00
_cell.angle_beta   90.00
_cell.angle_gamma   90.00
#
_symmetry.space_group_name_H-M   'P 1'
#
loop_
_entity.id
_entity.type
_entity.pdbx_description
1 polymer ?
#
loop_
_entity_poly.entity_id
_entity_poly.type
_entity_poly.pdbx_seq_one_letter_code
_entity_poly.pdbx_strand_id
1 'polypeptide(L)'
;MNLKIFQKNLLHFEKAIRKLIDSLNLLKSFASNTVPRRHEDTLNRYVYVLERLGRTSRITSDDIEGLRKEAVASFSSCSTNSTRMLELKKIIQLINAIPLTSKNSQYLMQYQYIVNWYYCQLRFISSPLERRRLFKEAKAKYRKIFDLLKDTDIYDKLPSYLHWSQLCYEYAELADDESLIWCKEGISCASANLTASSSRNSTLSLDRDNISLIDSLSSYTWNRKQKYISDTLEYIRDNVSKIETIMYSSGSVGIHESLMV
;
A
#
# COMPACT_ATOMS: atom_id res chain seq x y z
N MET A 1 -16.46 4.93 -18.64
CA MET A 1 -16.07 3.68 -17.94
C MET A 1 -16.96 2.55 -18.46
N ASN A 2 -16.39 1.47 -18.99
CA ASN A 2 -17.13 0.44 -19.73
C ASN A 2 -17.81 -0.56 -18.76
N LEU A 3 -19.14 -0.57 -18.70
CA LEU A 3 -19.94 -1.39 -17.78
C LEU A 3 -19.58 -2.89 -17.85
N LYS A 4 -19.24 -3.39 -19.04
CA LYS A 4 -18.84 -4.78 -19.27
C LYS A 4 -17.52 -5.14 -18.58
N ILE A 5 -16.58 -4.20 -18.49
CA ILE A 5 -15.28 -4.41 -17.83
C ILE A 5 -15.47 -4.47 -16.31
N PHE A 6 -16.34 -3.61 -15.76
CA PHE A 6 -16.67 -3.62 -14.34
C PHE A 6 -17.34 -4.95 -13.92
N GLN A 7 -18.34 -5.42 -14.67
CA GLN A 7 -19.01 -6.70 -14.40
C GLN A 7 -18.06 -7.90 -14.51
N LYS A 8 -17.16 -7.90 -15.50
CA LYS A 8 -16.14 -8.95 -15.65
C LYS A 8 -15.16 -9.00 -14.46
N ASN A 9 -14.74 -7.84 -13.97
CA ASN A 9 -13.86 -7.74 -12.81
C ASN A 9 -14.56 -8.17 -11.51
N LEU A 10 -15.84 -7.81 -11.35
CA LEU A 10 -16.64 -8.25 -10.20
C LEU A 10 -16.84 -9.78 -10.20
N LEU A 11 -17.17 -10.37 -11.34
CA LEU A 11 -17.30 -11.83 -11.46
C LEU A 11 -15.97 -12.56 -11.18
N HIS A 12 -14.85 -12.00 -11.63
CA HIS A 12 -13.53 -12.56 -11.34
C HIS A 12 -13.21 -12.46 -9.83
N PHE A 13 -13.57 -11.36 -9.19
CA PHE A 13 -13.42 -11.16 -7.75
C PHE A 13 -14.26 -12.17 -6.95
N GLU A 14 -15.54 -12.33 -7.28
CA GLU A 14 -16.40 -13.31 -6.62
C GLU A 14 -15.89 -14.75 -6.78
N LYS A 15 -15.38 -15.10 -7.95
CA LYS A 15 -14.78 -16.43 -8.19
C LYS A 15 -13.50 -16.64 -7.37
N ALA A 16 -12.67 -15.60 -7.24
CA ALA A 16 -11.47 -15.66 -6.43
C ALA A 16 -11.82 -15.79 -4.94
N ILE A 17 -12.79 -15.02 -4.45
CA ILE A 17 -13.34 -15.15 -3.09
C ILE A 17 -13.86 -16.55 -2.84
N ARG A 18 -14.68 -17.11 -3.74
CA ARG A 18 -15.21 -18.47 -3.57
C ARG A 18 -14.11 -19.51 -3.47
N LYS A 19 -13.12 -19.49 -4.37
CA LYS A 19 -11.96 -20.41 -4.30
C LYS A 19 -11.18 -20.28 -2.99
N LEU A 20 -11.06 -19.06 -2.46
CA LEU A 20 -10.42 -18.80 -1.17
C LEU A 20 -11.24 -19.34 -0.01
N ILE A 21 -12.55 -19.10 0.00
CA ILE A 21 -13.48 -19.67 0.99
C ILE A 21 -13.41 -21.19 0.96
N ASP A 22 -13.45 -21.81 -0.22
CA ASP A 22 -13.35 -23.26 -0.39
C ASP A 22 -12.02 -23.79 0.17
N SER A 23 -10.91 -23.11 -0.14
CA SER A 23 -9.58 -23.48 0.37
C SER A 23 -9.47 -23.34 1.89
N LEU A 24 -10.09 -22.31 2.46
CA LEU A 24 -10.13 -22.09 3.91
C LEU A 24 -11.05 -23.10 4.61
N ASN A 25 -12.19 -23.44 4.03
CA ASN A 25 -13.09 -24.48 4.54
C ASN A 25 -12.45 -25.86 4.46
N LEU A 26 -11.69 -26.15 3.40
CA LEU A 26 -10.89 -27.37 3.28
C LEU A 26 -9.85 -27.44 4.40
N LEU A 27 -9.11 -26.35 4.66
CA LEU A 27 -8.16 -26.27 5.78
C LEU A 27 -8.84 -26.49 7.14
N LYS A 28 -10.05 -25.95 7.31
CA LYS A 28 -10.89 -26.15 8.50
C LYS A 28 -11.22 -27.63 8.71
N SER A 29 -11.57 -28.33 7.63
CA SER A 29 -11.86 -29.77 7.67
C SER A 29 -10.63 -30.64 8.00
N PHE A 30 -9.42 -30.17 7.68
CA PHE A 30 -8.18 -30.82 8.09
C PHE A 30 -7.71 -30.44 9.50
N ALA A 31 -8.15 -29.29 10.02
CA ALA A 31 -7.75 -28.72 11.30
C ALA A 31 -8.53 -29.24 12.51
N SER A 32 -9.64 -29.95 12.29
CA SER A 32 -10.63 -30.30 13.32
C SER A 32 -10.12 -31.19 14.46
N ASN A 33 -8.88 -31.71 14.41
CA ASN A 33 -8.33 -32.58 15.46
C ASN A 33 -7.09 -32.01 16.19
N THR A 34 -6.52 -30.86 15.81
CA THR A 34 -5.22 -30.41 16.37
C THR A 34 -5.00 -28.91 16.47
N VAL A 35 -5.95 -28.07 16.05
CA VAL A 35 -5.72 -26.61 15.99
C VAL A 35 -6.24 -25.89 17.25
N PRO A 36 -5.45 -24.99 17.86
CA PRO A 36 -5.91 -24.20 19.01
C PRO A 36 -7.14 -23.35 18.67
N ARG A 37 -8.16 -23.34 19.55
CA ARG A 37 -9.43 -22.59 19.43
C ARG A 37 -9.29 -21.17 18.84
N ARG A 38 -8.23 -20.44 19.22
CA ARG A 38 -7.98 -19.06 18.72
C ARG A 38 -7.78 -18.99 17.20
N HIS A 39 -7.19 -20.02 16.58
CA HIS A 39 -6.90 -20.03 15.15
C HIS A 39 -8.16 -20.31 14.31
N GLU A 40 -9.08 -21.12 14.86
CA GLU A 40 -10.39 -21.40 14.27
C GLU A 40 -11.27 -20.13 14.27
N ASP A 41 -11.23 -19.35 15.36
CA ASP A 41 -11.94 -18.06 15.46
C ASP A 41 -11.42 -17.01 14.46
N THR A 42 -10.11 -16.99 14.18
CA THR A 42 -9.52 -16.12 13.15
C THR A 42 -9.94 -16.56 11.75
N LEU A 43 -9.92 -17.86 11.46
CA LEU A 43 -10.34 -18.39 10.16
C LEU A 43 -11.83 -18.13 9.90
N ASN A 44 -12.67 -18.26 10.93
CA ASN A 44 -14.10 -17.92 10.91
C ASN A 44 -14.33 -16.45 10.56
N ARG A 45 -13.58 -15.55 11.19
CA ARG A 45 -13.63 -14.11 10.90
C ARG A 45 -13.15 -13.79 9.49
N TYR A 46 -12.10 -14.47 9.04
CA TYR A 46 -11.59 -14.35 7.68
C TYR A 46 -12.65 -14.75 6.64
N VAL A 47 -13.24 -15.94 6.80
CA VAL A 47 -14.32 -16.43 5.92
C VAL A 47 -15.53 -15.50 5.97
N TYR A 48 -15.90 -14.98 7.14
CA TYR A 48 -17.01 -14.02 7.26
C TYR A 48 -16.75 -12.73 6.49
N VAL A 49 -15.57 -12.14 6.61
CA VAL A 49 -15.19 -10.93 5.85
C VAL A 49 -15.21 -11.22 4.34
N LEU A 50 -14.71 -12.39 3.93
CA LEU A 50 -14.73 -12.83 2.53
C LEU A 50 -16.14 -13.05 1.98
N GLU A 51 -17.01 -13.70 2.75
CA GLU A 51 -18.41 -13.89 2.38
C GLU A 51 -19.14 -12.55 2.27
N ARG A 52 -18.86 -11.61 3.18
CA ARG A 52 -19.40 -10.25 3.12
C ARG A 52 -18.92 -9.55 1.85
N LEU A 53 -17.62 -9.56 1.58
CA LEU A 53 -17.01 -8.98 0.37
C LEU A 53 -17.55 -9.60 -0.93
N GLY A 54 -17.85 -10.89 -0.93
CA GLY A 54 -18.40 -11.60 -2.09
C GLY A 54 -19.90 -11.34 -2.30
N ARG A 55 -20.62 -10.85 -1.28
CA ARG A 55 -22.06 -10.52 -1.35
C ARG A 55 -22.32 -9.03 -1.59
N THR A 56 -21.37 -8.15 -1.27
CA THR A 56 -21.55 -6.71 -1.46
C THR A 56 -21.18 -6.27 -2.88
N SER A 57 -22.04 -5.44 -3.48
CA SER A 57 -21.75 -4.76 -4.75
C SER A 57 -20.72 -3.63 -4.60
N ARG A 58 -20.37 -3.26 -3.35
CA ARG A 58 -19.45 -2.18 -3.01
C ARG A 58 -18.64 -2.54 -1.77
N ILE A 59 -17.31 -2.49 -1.92
CA ILE A 59 -16.36 -2.67 -0.82
C ILE A 59 -16.10 -1.32 -0.17
N THR A 60 -16.21 -1.25 1.16
CA THR A 60 -16.03 -0.04 1.96
C THR A 60 -14.62 0.05 2.57
N SER A 61 -14.26 1.20 3.14
CA SER A 61 -13.01 1.36 3.89
C SER A 61 -12.93 0.40 5.09
N ASP A 62 -14.05 0.26 5.82
CA ASP A 62 -14.13 -0.59 7.02
C ASP A 62 -13.97 -2.08 6.68
N ASP A 63 -14.43 -2.50 5.49
CA ASP A 63 -14.19 -3.85 4.99
C ASP A 63 -12.70 -4.14 4.83
N ILE A 64 -11.95 -3.21 4.20
CA ILE A 64 -10.51 -3.36 3.98
C ILE A 64 -9.75 -3.27 5.32
N GLU A 65 -10.17 -2.39 6.22
CA GLU A 65 -9.58 -2.29 7.55
C GLU A 65 -9.77 -3.58 8.35
N GLY A 66 -10.98 -4.13 8.37
CA GLY A 66 -11.29 -5.41 9.01
C GLY A 66 -10.44 -6.53 8.44
N LEU A 67 -10.36 -6.60 7.10
CA LEU A 67 -9.52 -7.59 6.43
C LEU A 67 -8.03 -7.45 6.78
N ARG A 68 -7.51 -6.22 6.85
CA ARG A 68 -6.14 -5.93 7.26
C ARG A 68 -5.86 -6.42 8.67
N LYS A 69 -6.73 -6.10 9.63
CA LYS A 69 -6.57 -6.51 11.02
C LYS A 69 -6.52 -8.04 11.15
N GLU A 70 -7.44 -8.73 10.47
CA GLU A 70 -7.48 -10.20 10.49
C GLU A 70 -6.26 -10.83 9.79
N ALA A 71 -5.82 -10.28 8.65
CA ALA A 71 -4.62 -10.76 7.95
C ALA A 71 -3.36 -10.63 8.82
N VAL A 72 -3.19 -9.48 9.50
CA VAL A 72 -2.08 -9.23 10.41
C VAL A 72 -2.14 -10.19 11.61
N ALA A 73 -3.33 -10.41 12.17
CA ALA A 73 -3.52 -11.31 13.30
C ALA A 73 -3.20 -12.77 12.93
N SER A 74 -3.70 -13.25 11.79
CA SER A 74 -3.44 -14.61 11.29
C SER A 74 -1.95 -14.85 11.01
N PHE A 75 -1.29 -13.87 10.37
CA PHE A 75 0.15 -13.95 10.13
C PHE A 75 0.95 -13.96 11.44
N SER A 76 0.55 -13.13 12.41
CA SER A 76 1.22 -13.04 13.71
C SER A 76 1.05 -14.31 14.55
N SER A 77 -0.03 -15.07 14.36
CA SER A 77 -0.24 -16.34 15.06
C SER A 77 0.57 -17.51 14.49
N CYS A 78 1.21 -17.35 13.32
CA CYS A 78 2.06 -18.37 12.74
C CYS A 78 3.36 -18.53 13.54
N SER A 79 3.65 -19.75 14.00
CA SER A 79 4.79 -20.07 14.85
C SER A 79 6.09 -20.34 14.08
N THR A 80 6.00 -20.70 12.79
CA THR A 80 7.17 -21.08 11.97
C THR A 80 7.28 -20.23 10.71
N ASN A 81 8.49 -20.16 10.12
CA ASN A 81 8.69 -19.43 8.86
C ASN A 81 7.91 -20.08 7.71
N SER A 82 7.79 -21.41 7.67
CA SER A 82 7.01 -22.12 6.66
C SER A 82 5.52 -21.80 6.74
N THR A 83 4.96 -21.71 7.96
CA THR A 83 3.56 -21.33 8.16
C THR A 83 3.32 -19.87 7.82
N ARG A 84 4.24 -18.96 8.20
CA ARG A 84 4.21 -17.54 7.79
C ARG A 84 4.25 -17.37 6.27
N MET A 85 5.11 -18.12 5.58
CA MET A 85 5.21 -18.08 4.12
C MET A 85 3.89 -18.52 3.47
N LEU A 86 3.32 -19.63 3.92
CA LEU A 86 2.05 -20.13 3.40
C LEU A 86 0.91 -19.12 3.64
N GLU A 87 0.83 -18.56 4.84
CA GLU A 87 -0.20 -17.59 5.20
C GLU A 87 -0.06 -16.28 4.42
N LEU A 88 1.17 -15.79 4.26
CA LEU A 88 1.46 -14.62 3.43
C LEU A 88 0.99 -14.81 1.97
N LYS A 89 1.22 -16.00 1.39
CA LYS A 89 0.77 -16.31 0.02
C LYS A 89 -0.76 -16.26 -0.09
N LYS A 90 -1.49 -16.77 0.90
CA LYS A 90 -2.97 -16.68 0.91
C LYS A 90 -3.44 -15.23 1.01
N ILE A 91 -2.84 -14.45 1.90
CA ILE A 91 -3.18 -13.02 2.06
C ILE A 91 -2.93 -12.27 0.75
N ILE A 92 -1.77 -12.48 0.11
CA ILE A 92 -1.46 -11.86 -1.19
C ILE A 92 -2.51 -12.21 -2.24
N GLN A 93 -2.84 -13.49 -2.39
CA GLN A 93 -3.86 -13.95 -3.36
C GLN A 93 -5.21 -13.27 -3.12
N LEU A 94 -5.59 -13.13 -1.86
CA LEU A 94 -6.83 -12.47 -1.50
C LEU A 94 -6.81 -10.98 -1.84
N ILE A 95 -5.80 -10.25 -1.39
CA ILE A 95 -5.74 -8.79 -1.62
C ILE A 95 -5.61 -8.48 -3.11
N ASN A 96 -4.95 -9.35 -3.87
CA ASN A 96 -4.88 -9.27 -5.33
C ASN A 96 -6.24 -9.44 -6.01
N ALA A 97 -7.18 -10.15 -5.38
CA ALA A 97 -8.52 -10.30 -5.92
C ALA A 97 -9.34 -9.00 -5.78
N ILE A 98 -9.08 -8.20 -4.74
CA ILE A 98 -9.84 -6.98 -4.43
C ILE A 98 -9.64 -5.93 -5.53
N PRO A 99 -10.72 -5.53 -6.22
CA PRO A 99 -10.62 -4.57 -7.32
C PRO A 99 -10.36 -3.15 -6.79
N LEU A 100 -9.26 -2.54 -7.23
CA LEU A 100 -8.99 -1.11 -7.07
C LEU A 100 -9.92 -0.29 -7.97
N THR A 101 -11.09 0.08 -7.45
CA THR A 101 -12.15 0.76 -8.22
C THR A 101 -12.63 2.08 -7.61
N SER A 102 -12.23 2.39 -6.38
CA SER A 102 -12.70 3.55 -5.63
C SER A 102 -11.62 4.62 -5.54
N LYS A 103 -12.01 5.88 -5.77
CA LYS A 103 -11.19 7.08 -5.49
C LYS A 103 -11.32 7.56 -4.03
N ASN A 104 -12.12 6.89 -3.21
CA ASN A 104 -12.29 7.29 -1.81
C ASN A 104 -10.95 7.20 -1.07
N SER A 105 -10.51 8.31 -0.47
CA SER A 105 -9.18 8.43 0.15
C SER A 105 -9.01 7.48 1.33
N GLN A 106 -10.03 7.30 2.18
CA GLN A 106 -9.99 6.35 3.31
C GLN A 106 -9.84 4.90 2.83
N TYR A 107 -10.59 4.52 1.79
CA TYR A 107 -10.46 3.21 1.16
C TYR A 107 -9.05 2.99 0.59
N LEU A 108 -8.54 3.96 -0.18
CA LEU A 108 -7.21 3.87 -0.77
C LEU A 108 -6.12 3.81 0.30
N MET A 109 -6.27 4.55 1.40
CA MET A 109 -5.36 4.51 2.54
C MET A 109 -5.33 3.12 3.19
N GLN A 110 -6.50 2.53 3.50
CA GLN A 110 -6.54 1.17 4.07
C GLN A 110 -5.97 0.13 3.10
N TYR A 111 -6.24 0.27 1.80
CA TYR A 111 -5.68 -0.61 0.77
C TYR A 111 -4.16 -0.48 0.69
N GLN A 112 -3.62 0.72 0.75
CA GLN A 112 -2.18 0.96 0.76
C GLN A 112 -1.52 0.39 2.02
N TYR A 113 -2.14 0.53 3.19
CA TYR A 113 -1.61 -0.05 4.43
C TYR A 113 -1.49 -1.56 4.35
N ILE A 114 -2.50 -2.26 3.84
CA ILE A 114 -2.40 -3.72 3.71
C ILE A 114 -1.39 -4.13 2.64
N VAL A 115 -1.36 -3.42 1.50
CA VAL A 115 -0.37 -3.63 0.43
C VAL A 115 1.05 -3.47 0.95
N ASN A 116 1.34 -2.33 1.59
CA ASN A 116 2.65 -2.06 2.13
C ASN A 116 3.03 -3.12 3.17
N TRP A 117 2.11 -3.44 4.10
CA TRP A 117 2.38 -4.42 5.15
C TRP A 117 2.80 -5.79 4.61
N TYR A 118 2.05 -6.40 3.68
CA TYR A 118 2.40 -7.74 3.21
C TYR A 118 3.63 -7.71 2.30
N TYR A 119 3.87 -6.61 1.59
CA TYR A 119 5.10 -6.46 0.82
C TYR A 119 6.33 -6.28 1.73
N CYS A 120 6.22 -5.63 2.88
CA CYS A 120 7.30 -5.65 3.91
C CYS A 120 7.58 -7.07 4.44
N GLN A 121 6.66 -8.02 4.24
CA GLN A 121 6.85 -9.43 4.64
C GLN A 121 7.47 -10.30 3.53
N LEU A 122 7.81 -9.79 2.34
CA LEU A 122 8.37 -10.65 1.27
C LEU A 122 9.70 -11.32 1.66
N ARG A 123 10.42 -10.84 2.69
CA ARG A 123 11.59 -11.51 3.25
C ARG A 123 11.35 -12.97 3.67
N PHE A 124 10.10 -13.35 3.93
CA PHE A 124 9.73 -14.74 4.25
C PHE A 124 9.51 -15.61 3.01
N ILE A 125 9.53 -15.03 1.80
CA ILE A 125 9.49 -15.76 0.54
C ILE A 125 10.94 -16.12 0.15
N SER A 126 11.29 -17.40 0.26
CA SER A 126 12.66 -17.86 0.02
C SER A 126 13.12 -17.71 -1.43
N SER A 127 12.20 -17.76 -2.40
CA SER A 127 12.54 -17.69 -3.84
C SER A 127 12.77 -16.24 -4.30
N PRO A 128 13.98 -15.86 -4.77
CA PRO A 128 14.23 -14.52 -5.32
C PRO A 128 13.36 -14.19 -6.55
N LEU A 129 13.10 -15.20 -7.40
CA LEU A 129 12.22 -15.04 -8.57
C LEU A 129 10.79 -14.74 -8.15
N GLU A 130 10.30 -15.42 -7.11
CA GLU A 130 8.96 -15.17 -6.57
C GLU A 130 8.87 -13.78 -5.93
N ARG A 131 9.89 -13.35 -5.16
CA ARG A 131 9.97 -11.98 -4.62
C ARG A 131 9.93 -10.93 -5.73
N ARG A 132 10.72 -11.11 -6.80
CA ARG A 132 10.71 -10.21 -7.96
C ARG A 132 9.35 -10.14 -8.64
N ARG A 133 8.68 -11.28 -8.82
CA ARG A 133 7.32 -11.34 -9.38
C ARG A 133 6.33 -10.56 -8.51
N LEU A 134 6.39 -10.77 -7.20
CA LEU A 134 5.53 -10.08 -6.23
C LEU A 134 5.78 -8.57 -6.20
N PHE A 135 7.04 -8.12 -6.25
CA PHE A 135 7.38 -6.70 -6.35
C PHE A 135 6.79 -6.06 -7.62
N LYS A 136 6.87 -6.74 -8.77
CA LYS A 136 6.22 -6.28 -10.01
C LYS A 136 4.69 -6.16 -9.88
N GLU A 137 4.05 -7.07 -9.15
CA GLU A 137 2.63 -6.94 -8.83
C GLU A 137 2.34 -5.75 -7.91
N ALA A 138 3.25 -5.42 -6.99
CA ALA A 138 3.13 -4.25 -6.13
C ALA A 138 3.12 -2.99 -6.97
N LYS A 139 4.12 -2.89 -7.85
CA LYS A 139 4.30 -1.81 -8.81
C LYS A 139 3.06 -1.60 -9.67
N ALA A 140 2.48 -2.68 -10.18
CA ALA A 140 1.25 -2.61 -10.98
C ALA A 140 0.04 -2.08 -10.19
N LYS A 141 -0.04 -2.33 -8.88
CA LYS A 141 -1.08 -1.75 -8.01
C LYS A 141 -0.82 -0.27 -7.74
N TYR A 142 0.42 0.10 -7.42
CA TYR A 142 0.78 1.49 -7.19
C TYR A 142 0.57 2.35 -8.43
N ARG A 143 0.87 1.84 -9.63
CA ARG A 143 0.51 2.52 -10.88
C ARG A 143 -0.97 2.90 -10.93
N LYS A 144 -1.86 1.94 -10.64
CA LYS A 144 -3.32 2.19 -10.58
C LYS A 144 -3.70 3.18 -9.48
N ILE A 145 -3.05 3.13 -8.33
CA ILE A 145 -3.28 4.07 -7.21
C ILE A 145 -2.90 5.48 -7.64
N PHE A 146 -1.72 5.66 -8.26
CA PHE A 146 -1.29 6.95 -8.79
C PHE A 146 -2.24 7.46 -9.89
N ASP A 147 -2.70 6.60 -10.79
CA ASP A 147 -3.70 6.97 -11.80
C ASP A 147 -5.02 7.47 -11.18
N LEU A 148 -5.46 6.85 -10.07
CA LEU A 148 -6.67 7.25 -9.35
C LEU A 148 -6.51 8.60 -8.63
N LEU A 149 -5.28 8.90 -8.18
CA LEU A 149 -4.91 10.06 -7.38
C LEU A 149 -4.29 11.22 -8.18
N LYS A 150 -4.14 11.07 -9.50
CA LYS A 150 -3.46 12.07 -10.35
C LYS A 150 -4.04 13.50 -10.17
N ASP A 151 -5.36 13.60 -10.08
CA ASP A 151 -6.10 14.87 -9.99
C ASP A 151 -6.50 15.22 -8.53
N THR A 152 -5.97 14.51 -7.53
CA THR A 152 -6.28 14.81 -6.12
C THR A 152 -5.27 15.78 -5.53
N ASP A 153 -5.65 16.38 -4.41
CA ASP A 153 -4.77 17.26 -3.63
C ASP A 153 -3.52 16.50 -3.16
N ILE A 154 -2.43 17.24 -2.93
CA ILE A 154 -1.17 16.67 -2.45
C ILE A 154 -1.35 15.88 -1.15
N TYR A 155 -2.22 16.32 -0.23
CA TYR A 155 -2.44 15.63 1.05
C TYR A 155 -2.98 14.20 0.86
N ASP A 156 -3.75 13.97 -0.21
CA ASP A 156 -4.34 12.66 -0.49
C ASP A 156 -3.37 11.71 -1.21
N LYS A 157 -2.44 12.24 -2.03
CA LYS A 157 -1.49 11.43 -2.82
C LYS A 157 -0.11 11.27 -2.21
N LEU A 158 0.32 12.19 -1.35
CA LEU A 158 1.62 12.14 -0.70
C LEU A 158 1.85 10.86 0.14
N PRO A 159 0.87 10.33 0.91
CA PRO A 159 1.01 9.03 1.55
C PRO A 159 1.36 7.91 0.57
N SER A 160 0.80 7.92 -0.65
CA SER A 160 1.05 6.89 -1.66
C SER A 160 2.49 6.92 -2.18
N TYR A 161 3.02 8.12 -2.39
CA TYR A 161 4.44 8.29 -2.75
C TYR A 161 5.36 7.84 -1.60
N LEU A 162 5.01 8.13 -0.35
CA LEU A 162 5.76 7.67 0.81
C LEU A 162 5.76 6.14 0.92
N HIS A 163 4.60 5.50 0.82
CA HIS A 163 4.53 4.04 0.91
C HIS A 163 5.26 3.35 -0.24
N TRP A 164 5.15 3.91 -1.45
CA TRP A 164 5.90 3.38 -2.59
C TRP A 164 7.41 3.55 -2.42
N SER A 165 7.89 4.72 -1.96
CA SER A 165 9.32 4.96 -1.74
C SER A 165 9.89 4.05 -0.65
N GLN A 166 9.14 3.82 0.43
CA GLN A 166 9.51 2.87 1.48
C GLN A 166 9.65 1.45 0.92
N LEU A 167 8.69 1.01 0.11
CA LEU A 167 8.73 -0.31 -0.49
C LEU A 167 9.89 -0.46 -1.48
N CYS A 168 10.18 0.59 -2.26
CA CYS A 168 11.34 0.60 -3.16
C CYS A 168 12.65 0.57 -2.40
N TYR A 169 12.74 1.24 -1.24
CA TYR A 169 13.92 1.19 -0.40
C TYR A 169 14.13 -0.22 0.19
N GLU A 170 13.08 -0.83 0.73
CA GLU A 170 13.16 -2.18 1.33
C GLU A 170 13.57 -3.26 0.32
N TYR A 171 13.24 -3.07 -0.95
CA TYR A 171 13.58 -3.97 -2.06
C TYR A 171 14.34 -3.23 -3.16
N ALA A 172 15.33 -2.43 -2.77
CA ALA A 172 16.09 -1.58 -3.70
C ALA A 172 16.81 -2.39 -4.79
N GLU A 173 17.14 -3.66 -4.54
CA GLU A 173 17.69 -4.58 -5.55
C GLU A 173 16.69 -4.96 -6.65
N LEU A 174 15.40 -4.69 -6.42
CA LEU A 174 14.30 -4.93 -7.36
C LEU A 174 13.76 -3.63 -7.97
N ALA A 175 14.11 -2.48 -7.40
CA ALA A 175 13.71 -1.18 -7.91
C ALA A 175 14.34 -0.90 -9.28
N ASP A 176 13.59 -0.19 -10.12
CA ASP A 176 14.01 0.23 -11.46
C ASP A 176 13.82 1.74 -11.64
N ASP A 177 14.28 2.27 -12.77
CA ASP A 177 14.24 3.71 -13.06
C ASP A 177 12.82 4.28 -12.98
N GLU A 178 11.81 3.54 -13.46
CA GLU A 178 10.41 3.95 -13.36
C GLU A 178 9.96 4.06 -11.89
N SER A 179 10.41 3.15 -11.03
CA SER A 179 10.12 3.21 -9.59
C SER A 179 10.70 4.45 -8.94
N LEU A 180 11.92 4.84 -9.33
CA LEU A 180 12.58 6.07 -8.88
C LEU A 180 11.89 7.33 -9.42
N ILE A 181 11.48 7.32 -10.69
CA ILE A 181 10.75 8.44 -11.32
C ILE A 181 9.51 8.77 -10.50
N TRP A 182 8.69 7.78 -10.13
CA TRP A 182 7.50 8.03 -9.30
C TRP A 182 7.85 8.61 -7.92
N CYS A 183 8.93 8.17 -7.29
CA CYS A 183 9.37 8.76 -6.02
C CYS A 183 9.78 10.23 -6.19
N LYS A 184 10.51 10.55 -7.26
CA LYS A 184 10.94 11.91 -7.60
C LYS A 184 9.75 12.81 -7.97
N GLU A 185 8.75 12.29 -8.67
CA GLU A 185 7.48 12.99 -8.91
C GLU A 185 6.79 13.40 -7.61
N GLY A 186 6.75 12.50 -6.61
CA GLY A 186 6.25 12.80 -5.27
C GLY A 186 7.00 13.95 -4.60
N ILE A 187 8.34 13.95 -4.70
CA ILE A 187 9.20 15.03 -4.20
C ILE A 187 8.90 16.36 -4.91
N SER A 188 8.82 16.36 -6.25
CA SER A 188 8.54 17.54 -7.04
C SER A 188 7.16 18.12 -6.72
N CYS A 189 6.13 17.28 -6.62
CA CYS A 189 4.77 17.70 -6.29
C CYS A 189 4.69 18.32 -4.89
N ALA A 190 5.29 17.69 -3.89
CA ALA A 190 5.31 18.20 -2.51
C ALA A 190 6.10 19.52 -2.41
N SER A 191 7.26 19.60 -3.07
CA SER A 191 8.10 20.81 -3.07
C SER A 191 7.38 22.00 -3.70
N ALA A 192 6.72 21.79 -4.85
CA ALA A 192 5.92 22.82 -5.52
C ALA A 192 4.75 23.32 -4.65
N ASN A 193 4.15 22.44 -3.84
CA ASN A 193 3.07 22.84 -2.94
C ASN A 193 3.58 23.72 -1.79
N LEU A 194 4.73 23.38 -1.19
CA LEU A 194 5.37 24.18 -0.14
C LEU A 194 5.76 25.58 -0.65
N THR A 195 6.29 25.68 -1.88
CA THR A 195 6.69 26.98 -2.45
C THR A 195 5.50 27.86 -2.81
N ALA A 196 4.46 27.30 -3.43
CA ALA A 196 3.21 28.02 -3.73
C ALA A 196 2.47 28.47 -2.45
N SER A 197 2.66 27.74 -1.36
CA SER A 197 2.13 28.06 -0.04
C SER A 197 2.87 29.24 0.60
N SER A 198 4.18 29.33 0.42
CA SER A 198 5.00 30.44 0.92
C SER A 198 4.66 31.77 0.25
N SER A 199 4.33 31.76 -1.05
CA SER A 199 4.05 33.00 -1.80
C SER A 199 2.69 33.65 -1.49
N ARG A 200 1.72 32.91 -0.93
CA ARG A 200 0.38 33.44 -0.59
C ARG A 200 0.35 34.20 0.74
N ASN A 201 1.33 33.99 1.60
CA ASN A 201 1.39 34.65 2.92
C ASN A 201 1.91 36.08 2.87
N SER A 202 2.39 36.55 1.72
CA SER A 202 3.02 37.86 1.56
C SER A 202 2.05 39.01 1.26
N THR A 203 0.73 38.77 1.13
CA THR A 203 -0.21 39.74 0.54
C THR A 203 -1.45 40.11 1.36
N LEU A 204 -1.56 39.69 2.64
CA LEU A 204 -2.75 40.00 3.46
C LEU A 204 -2.43 40.96 4.61
N SER A 205 -2.45 42.25 4.31
CA SER A 205 -2.73 43.31 5.28
C SER A 205 -4.11 43.89 4.95
N LEU A 206 -5.13 43.68 5.80
CA LEU A 206 -6.17 44.67 6.14
C LEU A 206 -7.25 44.07 7.09
N ASP A 207 -7.55 44.86 8.12
CA ASP A 207 -8.69 44.91 9.04
C ASP A 207 -9.08 43.73 9.96
N ARG A 208 -8.78 43.94 11.26
CA ARG A 208 -9.21 43.18 12.44
C ARG A 208 -10.55 43.76 12.93
N ASP A 209 -11.52 43.00 13.44
CA ASP A 209 -11.52 42.64 14.87
C ASP A 209 -12.47 41.47 15.24
N ASN A 210 -13.03 40.72 14.28
CA ASN A 210 -13.84 39.51 14.56
C ASN A 210 -13.30 38.22 13.93
N ILE A 211 -12.10 38.29 13.34
CA ILE A 211 -11.51 37.22 12.51
C ILE A 211 -10.46 36.41 13.30
N SER A 212 -10.05 36.83 14.50
CA SER A 212 -8.84 36.29 15.16
C SER A 212 -8.92 34.80 15.56
N LEU A 213 -10.11 34.27 15.92
CA LEU A 213 -10.29 32.87 16.29
C LEU A 213 -10.39 31.93 15.07
N ILE A 214 -11.03 32.40 14.00
CA ILE A 214 -11.13 31.65 12.73
C ILE A 214 -9.78 31.68 12.01
N ASP A 215 -9.08 32.82 12.02
CA ASP A 215 -7.73 32.95 11.45
C ASP A 215 -6.69 32.15 12.22
N SER A 216 -6.76 32.12 13.56
CA SER A 216 -5.84 31.30 14.36
C SER A 216 -6.07 29.80 14.15
N LEU A 217 -7.33 29.34 14.03
CA LEU A 217 -7.64 27.94 13.74
C LEU A 217 -7.26 27.57 12.28
N SER A 218 -7.50 28.47 11.34
CA SER A 218 -7.08 28.34 9.94
C SER A 218 -5.55 28.27 9.82
N SER A 219 -4.84 29.19 10.48
CA SER A 219 -3.37 29.20 10.55
C SER A 219 -2.81 27.95 11.23
N TYR A 220 -3.43 27.48 12.33
CA TYR A 220 -3.02 26.25 13.01
C TYR A 220 -3.16 25.01 12.12
N THR A 221 -4.32 24.84 11.47
CA THR A 221 -4.56 23.70 10.58
C THR A 221 -3.66 23.74 9.34
N TRP A 222 -3.39 24.94 8.82
CA TRP A 222 -2.44 25.17 7.75
C TRP A 222 -1.01 24.79 8.13
N ASN A 223 -0.51 25.28 9.26
CA ASN A 223 0.85 24.98 9.73
C ASN A 223 1.04 23.47 9.95
N ARG A 224 0.03 22.78 10.49
CA ARG A 224 0.07 21.33 10.66
C ARG A 224 0.16 20.59 9.32
N LYS A 225 -0.58 21.05 8.33
CA LYS A 225 -0.57 20.52 6.96
C LYS A 225 0.77 20.74 6.27
N GLN A 226 1.35 21.94 6.37
CA GLN A 226 2.68 22.23 5.82
C GLN A 226 3.77 21.38 6.48
N LYS A 227 3.72 21.25 7.82
CA LYS A 227 4.62 20.36 8.56
C LYS A 227 4.49 18.91 8.09
N TYR A 228 3.27 18.40 7.94
CA TYR A 228 3.03 17.05 7.42
C TYR A 228 3.66 16.84 6.03
N ILE A 229 3.51 17.81 5.11
CA ILE A 229 4.15 17.72 3.78
C ILE A 229 5.67 17.72 3.93
N SER A 230 6.23 18.63 4.74
CA SER A 230 7.67 18.76 4.94
C SER A 230 8.28 17.47 5.50
N ASP A 231 7.72 16.95 6.60
CA ASP A 231 8.20 15.73 7.24
C ASP A 231 8.13 14.55 6.26
N THR A 232 6.99 14.40 5.56
CA THR A 232 6.81 13.31 4.58
C THR A 232 7.77 13.42 3.40
N LEU A 233 8.03 14.64 2.92
CA LEU A 233 8.96 14.93 1.84
C LEU A 233 10.40 14.54 2.22
N GLU A 234 10.80 14.79 3.46
CA GLU A 234 12.11 14.39 3.97
C GLU A 234 12.28 12.87 3.96
N TYR A 235 11.28 12.12 4.43
CA TYR A 235 11.29 10.66 4.35
C TYR A 235 11.40 10.12 2.92
N ILE A 236 10.68 10.71 1.97
CA ILE A 236 10.76 10.29 0.57
C ILE A 236 12.16 10.57 0.01
N ARG A 237 12.77 11.71 0.32
CA ARG A 237 14.13 12.05 -0.12
C ARG A 237 15.18 11.10 0.45
N ASP A 238 15.07 10.79 1.73
CA ASP A 238 15.97 9.82 2.39
C ASP A 238 15.85 8.43 1.74
N ASN A 239 14.62 7.96 1.48
CA ASN A 239 14.40 6.71 0.77
C ASN A 239 14.99 6.72 -0.64
N VAL A 240 14.79 7.80 -1.41
CA VAL A 240 15.36 7.93 -2.77
C VAL A 240 16.89 7.87 -2.76
N SER A 241 17.54 8.60 -1.86
CA SER A 241 19.00 8.60 -1.71
C SER A 241 19.54 7.19 -1.43
N LYS A 242 18.87 6.44 -0.57
CA LYS A 242 19.22 5.05 -0.24
C LYS A 242 19.03 4.10 -1.42
N ILE A 243 17.91 4.23 -2.16
CA ILE A 243 17.65 3.42 -3.36
C ILE A 243 18.73 3.67 -4.40
N GLU A 244 19.03 4.94 -4.71
CA GLU A 244 20.05 5.32 -5.68
C GLU A 244 21.42 4.76 -5.30
N THR A 245 21.82 4.87 -4.03
CA THR A 245 23.10 4.32 -3.53
C THR A 245 23.22 2.81 -3.80
N ILE A 246 22.15 2.05 -3.55
CA ILE A 246 22.12 0.59 -3.76
C ILE A 246 22.14 0.26 -5.26
N MET A 247 21.39 1.00 -6.08
CA MET A 247 21.35 0.80 -7.53
C MET A 247 22.71 1.08 -8.18
N TYR A 248 23.39 2.17 -7.80
CA TYR A 248 24.73 2.48 -8.30
C TYR A 248 25.76 1.41 -7.89
N SER A 249 25.71 0.96 -6.64
CA SER A 249 26.60 -0.10 -6.14
C SER A 249 26.36 -1.44 -6.84
N SER A 250 25.12 -1.74 -7.21
CA SER A 250 24.77 -2.97 -7.93
C SER A 250 25.15 -2.90 -9.41
N GLY A 251 25.08 -1.72 -10.03
CA GLY A 251 25.51 -1.48 -11.40
C GLY A 251 27.03 -1.56 -11.60
N SER A 252 27.83 -1.23 -10.59
CA SER A 252 29.30 -1.31 -10.68
C SER A 252 29.86 -2.73 -10.56
N VAL A 253 29.11 -3.69 -10.01
CA VAL A 253 29.54 -5.09 -9.88
C VAL A 253 29.44 -5.84 -11.22
N GLY A 254 28.64 -5.35 -12.16
CA GLY A 254 28.45 -5.95 -13.49
C GLY A 254 29.64 -5.85 -14.46
N ILE A 255 30.77 -5.25 -14.07
CA ILE A 255 31.99 -5.18 -14.89
C ILE A 255 33.03 -6.24 -14.47
N HIS A 256 32.88 -6.90 -13.32
CA HIS A 256 33.89 -7.83 -12.80
C HIS A 256 33.58 -9.33 -12.96
N GLU A 257 32.38 -9.71 -13.42
CA GLU A 257 32.01 -11.13 -13.63
C GLU A 257 32.45 -11.70 -14.99
N SER A 258 33.14 -10.91 -15.84
CA SER A 258 33.67 -11.37 -17.14
C SER A 258 35.15 -11.78 -17.10
N LEU A 259 35.76 -11.95 -15.91
CA LEU A 259 37.18 -12.33 -15.78
C LEU A 259 37.45 -13.50 -14.82
N MET A 260 36.46 -14.35 -14.56
CA MET A 260 36.70 -15.67 -13.99
C MET A 260 35.93 -16.76 -14.74
N VAL A 261 36.42 -17.06 -15.93
CA VAL A 261 36.35 -18.39 -16.56
C VAL A 261 37.78 -18.81 -16.84
#